data_AF-A0A1G2YF60-F1
#
_entry.id   AF-A0A1G2YF60-F1
#
_cell.length_a   1.000
_cell.length_b   1.000
_cell.length_c   1.000
_cell.angle_alpha   90.00
_cell.angle_beta   90.00
_cell.angle_gamma   90.00
#
_symmetry.space_group_name_H-M   'P 1'
#
loop_
_entity.id
_entity.type
_entity.pdbx_description
1 polymer ?
#
loop_
_entity_poly.entity_id
_entity_poly.type
_entity_poly.pdbx_seq_one_letter_code
_entity_poly.pdbx_strand_id
1 'polypeptide(L)'
;MIAFGKIKTMFFDKAAVISATDKATRKVLSKFGAFVRTTAQHSIKKRKQSAHAGSPPSSHTGFLKKFIFFGYDTTSISVVIGPAKLNTGTDAPETLEHGGTAKIGRKRKRIVARPFMGPAFKKEQNKLPAIWRDSIRR
;
A
#
# COMPACT_ATOMS: atom_id res chain seq x y z
N MET A 1 32.52 -31.14 -9.79
CA MET A 1 33.14 -30.34 -8.71
C MET A 1 33.13 -28.86 -9.11
N ILE A 2 32.59 -27.97 -8.27
CA ILE A 2 32.69 -26.52 -8.50
C ILE A 2 34.08 -26.07 -8.04
N ALA A 3 34.85 -25.41 -8.92
CA ALA A 3 36.16 -24.88 -8.56
C ALA A 3 36.04 -23.78 -7.49
N PHE A 4 36.90 -23.82 -6.47
CA PHE A 4 36.85 -22.91 -5.31
C PHE A 4 36.87 -21.42 -5.69
N GLY A 5 37.54 -21.05 -6.79
CA GLY A 5 37.52 -19.68 -7.33
C GLY A 5 36.16 -19.24 -7.88
N LYS A 6 35.35 -20.15 -8.44
CA LYS A 6 33.97 -19.85 -8.86
C LYS A 6 33.07 -19.60 -7.65
N ILE A 7 33.29 -20.30 -6.54
CA ILE A 7 32.53 -20.12 -5.29
C ILE A 7 32.72 -18.69 -4.76
N LYS A 8 33.94 -18.13 -4.81
CA LYS A 8 34.20 -16.72 -4.43
C LYS A 8 33.39 -15.70 -5.23
N THR A 9 33.04 -16.02 -6.48
CA THR A 9 32.20 -15.14 -7.33
C THR A 9 30.70 -15.30 -7.10
N MET A 10 30.27 -16.34 -6.37
CA MET A 10 28.89 -16.75 -6.12
C MET A 10 28.39 -16.41 -4.70
N PHE A 11 29.18 -15.70 -3.89
CA PHE A 11 28.77 -15.29 -2.54
C PHE A 11 27.63 -14.26 -2.59
N PHE A 12 26.68 -14.43 -1.66
CA PHE A 12 25.54 -13.54 -1.46
C PHE A 12 25.96 -12.10 -1.11
N ASP A 13 27.13 -11.93 -0.48
CA ASP A 13 27.63 -10.63 -0.02
C ASP A 13 28.37 -9.84 -1.11
N LYS A 14 28.47 -10.37 -2.32
CA LYS A 14 29.11 -9.66 -3.42
C LYS A 14 28.30 -8.41 -3.74
N ALA A 15 28.96 -7.26 -3.83
CA ALA A 15 28.32 -5.98 -4.15
C ALA A 15 27.41 -6.03 -5.41
N ALA A 16 27.82 -6.78 -6.44
CA ALA A 16 26.99 -7.02 -7.62
C ALA A 16 25.67 -7.73 -7.31
N VAL A 17 25.68 -8.75 -6.43
CA VAL A 17 24.48 -9.50 -6.02
C VAL A 17 23.59 -8.65 -5.12
N ILE A 18 24.18 -7.95 -4.15
CA ILE A 18 23.47 -7.02 -3.26
C ILE A 18 22.77 -5.93 -4.08
N SER A 19 23.49 -5.27 -4.99
CA SER A 19 22.92 -4.19 -5.81
C SER A 19 21.78 -4.66 -6.72
N ALA A 20 21.88 -5.87 -7.28
CA ALA A 20 20.83 -6.49 -8.08
C ALA A 20 19.60 -6.81 -7.22
N THR A 21 19.80 -7.33 -6.01
CA THR A 21 18.75 -7.62 -5.03
C THR A 21 18.05 -6.33 -4.62
N ASP A 22 18.79 -5.30 -4.24
CA ASP A 22 18.24 -4.00 -3.83
C ASP A 22 17.40 -3.35 -4.93
N LYS A 23 17.90 -3.40 -6.17
CA LYS A 23 17.18 -2.88 -7.35
C LYS A 23 15.89 -3.65 -7.58
N ALA A 24 15.93 -4.98 -7.46
CA ALA A 24 14.74 -5.83 -7.56
C ALA A 24 13.73 -5.52 -6.45
N THR A 25 14.19 -5.48 -5.20
CA THR A 25 13.37 -5.17 -4.01
C THR A 25 12.64 -3.83 -4.17
N ARG A 26 13.36 -2.75 -4.51
CA ARG A 26 12.73 -1.43 -4.76
C ARG A 26 11.69 -1.47 -5.87
N LYS A 27 11.96 -2.20 -6.97
CA LYS A 27 11.03 -2.32 -8.09
C LYS A 27 9.77 -3.11 -7.71
N VAL A 28 9.94 -4.22 -7.00
CA VAL A 28 8.81 -5.07 -6.56
C VAL A 28 7.94 -4.33 -5.55
N LEU A 29 8.55 -3.68 -4.54
CA LEU A 29 7.83 -2.92 -3.53
C LEU A 29 7.08 -1.71 -4.14
N SER A 30 7.69 -1.00 -5.09
CA SER A 30 7.02 0.07 -5.83
C SER A 30 5.81 -0.44 -6.62
N LYS A 31 5.96 -1.56 -7.34
CA LYS A 31 4.87 -2.19 -8.09
C LYS A 31 3.74 -2.68 -7.18
N PHE A 32 4.08 -3.28 -6.05
CA PHE A 32 3.10 -3.72 -5.06
C PHE A 32 2.33 -2.54 -4.46
N GLY A 33 3.02 -1.48 -4.05
CA GLY A 33 2.39 -0.24 -3.57
C GLY A 33 1.44 0.37 -4.59
N ALA A 34 1.84 0.39 -5.87
CA ALA A 34 0.98 0.86 -6.96
C ALA A 34 -0.28 0.00 -7.14
N PHE A 35 -0.17 -1.33 -7.03
CA PHE A 35 -1.32 -2.23 -7.12
C PHE A 35 -2.29 -2.05 -5.97
N VAL A 36 -1.80 -2.01 -4.73
CA VAL A 36 -2.65 -1.77 -3.54
C VAL A 36 -3.36 -0.42 -3.63
N ARG A 37 -2.62 0.65 -3.97
CA ARG A 37 -3.19 1.99 -4.19
C ARG A 37 -4.29 1.95 -5.25
N THR A 38 -4.05 1.30 -6.38
CA THR A 38 -5.02 1.23 -7.48
C THR A 38 -6.28 0.47 -7.06
N THR A 39 -6.12 -0.67 -6.39
CA THR A 39 -7.23 -1.47 -5.90
C THR A 39 -8.06 -0.71 -4.85
N ALA A 40 -7.42 0.01 -3.93
CA ALA A 40 -8.09 0.90 -2.98
C ALA A 40 -8.84 2.05 -3.69
N GLN A 41 -8.22 2.68 -4.69
CA GLN A 41 -8.86 3.72 -5.49
C GLN A 41 -10.06 3.20 -6.29
N HIS A 42 -10.03 1.95 -6.74
CA HIS A 42 -11.11 1.31 -7.48
C HIS A 42 -12.27 0.86 -6.60
N SER A 43 -12.01 0.51 -5.34
CA SER A 43 -13.04 0.14 -4.37
C SER A 43 -13.88 1.35 -3.96
N ILE A 44 -13.27 2.54 -3.91
CA ILE A 44 -13.94 3.81 -3.62
C ILE A 44 -14.71 4.29 -4.86
N LYS A 45 -16.04 4.30 -4.78
CA LYS A 45 -16.92 4.73 -5.88
C LYS A 45 -17.49 6.13 -5.64
N LYS A 46 -17.70 6.89 -6.72
CA LYS A 46 -18.38 8.19 -6.66
C LYS A 46 -19.88 7.98 -6.56
N ARG A 47 -20.50 8.36 -5.44
CA ARG A 47 -21.94 8.20 -5.16
C ARG A 47 -22.42 9.34 -4.27
N LYS A 48 -23.71 9.70 -4.35
CA LYS A 48 -24.32 10.69 -3.44
C LYS A 48 -24.66 10.09 -2.07
N GLN A 49 -25.00 8.81 -2.03
CA GLN A 49 -25.32 8.10 -0.79
C GLN A 49 -24.06 7.62 -0.07
N SER A 50 -24.12 7.61 1.25
CA SER A 50 -23.13 6.92 2.09
C SER A 50 -23.21 5.42 1.83
N ALA A 51 -22.07 4.71 1.77
CA ALA A 51 -22.06 3.26 1.62
C ALA A 51 -22.67 2.56 2.85
N HIS A 52 -22.76 1.22 2.86
CA HIS A 52 -23.11 0.47 4.07
C HIS A 52 -21.88 0.27 4.96
N ALA A 53 -22.09 -0.11 6.22
CA ALA A 53 -21.00 -0.51 7.11
C ALA A 53 -20.23 -1.72 6.53
N GLY A 54 -18.91 -1.76 6.73
CA GLY A 54 -18.03 -2.81 6.19
C GLY A 54 -17.74 -2.72 4.69
N SER A 55 -18.52 -1.94 3.93
CA SER A 55 -18.25 -1.68 2.51
C SER A 55 -17.30 -0.49 2.33
N PRO A 56 -16.51 -0.44 1.24
CA PRO A 56 -15.68 0.71 0.92
C PRO A 56 -16.48 2.02 0.90
N PRO A 57 -15.87 3.15 1.30
CA PRO A 57 -16.58 4.41 1.41
C PRO A 57 -16.93 4.99 0.04
N SER A 58 -18.00 5.78 0.02
CA SER A 58 -18.35 6.60 -1.14
C SER A 58 -17.45 7.84 -1.19
N SER A 59 -17.04 8.25 -2.39
CA SER A 59 -16.33 9.50 -2.60
C SER A 59 -17.27 10.58 -3.10
N HIS A 60 -17.52 11.59 -2.28
CA HIS A 60 -18.36 12.74 -2.64
C HIS A 60 -17.56 13.80 -3.41
N THR A 61 -16.35 14.14 -2.92
CA THR A 61 -15.49 15.19 -3.50
C THR A 61 -14.40 14.66 -4.43
N GLY A 62 -14.07 13.36 -4.35
CA GLY A 62 -12.94 12.78 -5.08
C GLY A 62 -11.61 12.81 -4.33
N PHE A 63 -11.50 13.60 -3.25
CA PHE A 63 -10.24 13.78 -2.53
C PHE A 63 -9.72 12.49 -1.92
N LEU A 64 -10.56 11.74 -1.18
CA LEU A 64 -10.12 10.48 -0.55
C LEU A 64 -9.43 9.53 -1.54
N LYS A 65 -9.94 9.45 -2.77
CA LYS A 65 -9.34 8.64 -3.84
C LYS A 65 -7.98 9.19 -4.30
N LYS A 66 -7.88 10.50 -4.46
CA LYS A 66 -6.66 11.18 -4.96
C LYS A 66 -5.52 11.14 -3.93
N PHE A 67 -5.83 11.22 -2.65
CA PHE A 67 -4.85 11.30 -1.56
C PHE A 67 -4.39 9.94 -1.02
N ILE A 68 -4.61 8.83 -1.72
CA ILE A 68 -3.94 7.55 -1.40
C ILE A 68 -2.57 7.58 -2.07
N PHE A 69 -1.52 7.41 -1.27
CA PHE A 69 -0.13 7.39 -1.71
C PHE A 69 0.56 6.09 -1.32
N PHE A 70 1.74 5.88 -1.89
CA PHE A 70 2.68 4.88 -1.41
C PHE A 70 4.11 5.41 -1.51
N GLY A 71 4.99 4.93 -0.64
CA GLY A 71 6.39 5.32 -0.60
C GLY A 71 7.28 4.19 -0.10
N TYR A 72 8.52 4.17 -0.57
CA TYR A 72 9.53 3.21 -0.10
C TYR A 72 10.21 3.75 1.15
N ASP A 73 10.22 2.95 2.22
CA ASP A 73 10.98 3.23 3.43
C ASP A 73 12.34 2.53 3.34
N THR A 74 13.40 3.34 3.29
CA THR A 74 14.78 2.86 3.19
C THR A 74 15.27 2.21 4.48
N THR A 75 14.69 2.57 5.63
CA THR A 75 15.12 2.09 6.95
C THR A 75 14.66 0.66 7.18
N SER A 76 13.38 0.39 6.88
CA SER A 76 12.77 -0.92 7.08
C SER A 76 12.74 -1.80 5.82
N ILE A 77 13.21 -1.28 4.67
CA ILE A 77 13.14 -1.95 3.36
C ILE A 77 11.70 -2.38 3.08
N SER A 78 10.77 -1.43 3.19
CA SER A 78 9.34 -1.69 3.10
C SER A 78 8.63 -0.66 2.23
N VAL A 79 7.34 -0.90 1.96
CA VAL A 79 6.48 0.07 1.29
C VAL A 79 5.34 0.47 2.21
N VAL A 80 5.24 1.77 2.49
CA VAL A 80 4.15 2.36 3.25
C VAL A 80 3.07 2.79 2.26
N ILE A 81 1.82 2.39 2.50
CA ILE A 81 0.71 2.60 1.57
C ILE A 81 -0.51 3.07 2.36
N GLY A 82 -1.06 4.23 2.03
CA GLY A 82 -2.15 4.79 2.83
C GLY A 82 -2.70 6.13 2.34
N PRO A 83 -3.87 6.54 2.86
CA PRO A 83 -4.40 7.88 2.65
C PRO A 83 -3.55 8.91 3.42
N ALA A 84 -3.17 9.99 2.76
CA ALA A 84 -2.61 11.16 3.44
C ALA A 84 -3.74 12.02 4.02
N LYS A 85 -3.47 12.65 5.17
CA LYS A 85 -4.35 13.67 5.74
C LYS A 85 -4.38 14.87 4.79
N LEU A 86 -5.57 15.43 4.56
CA LEU A 86 -5.67 16.73 3.90
C LEU A 86 -5.34 17.81 4.93
N ASN A 87 -4.56 18.83 4.54
CA ASN A 87 -4.20 19.96 5.41
C ASN A 87 -5.42 20.71 6.01
N THR A 88 -6.61 20.48 5.49
CA THR A 88 -7.88 21.12 5.89
C THR A 88 -8.92 20.15 6.47
N GLY A 89 -8.55 18.88 6.72
CA GLY A 89 -9.50 17.81 7.03
C GLY A 89 -9.33 17.15 8.39
N THR A 90 -10.45 16.73 8.97
CA THR A 90 -10.55 15.82 10.13
C THR A 90 -9.82 14.48 9.89
N ASP A 91 -9.69 13.64 10.94
CA ASP A 91 -9.17 12.26 10.87
C ASP A 91 -10.12 11.28 10.14
N ALA A 92 -10.79 11.76 9.08
CA ALA A 92 -11.80 11.03 8.34
C ALA A 92 -11.26 9.75 7.66
N PRO A 93 -10.08 9.73 7.00
CA PRO A 93 -9.59 8.49 6.37
C PRO A 93 -9.35 7.37 7.39
N GLU A 94 -8.74 7.71 8.53
CA GLU A 94 -8.48 6.77 9.63
C GLU A 94 -9.78 6.26 10.25
N THR A 95 -10.72 7.17 10.52
CA THR A 95 -12.04 6.81 11.05
C THR A 95 -12.83 5.93 10.07
N LEU A 96 -12.64 6.08 8.75
CA LEU A 96 -13.27 5.21 7.77
C LEU A 96 -12.63 3.82 7.75
N GLU A 97 -11.31 3.69 7.90
CA GLU A 97 -10.66 2.38 7.94
C GLU A 97 -10.99 1.59 9.20
N HIS A 98 -10.87 2.21 10.38
CA HIS A 98 -10.95 1.52 11.66
C HIS A 98 -12.29 1.72 12.38
N GLY A 99 -13.12 2.65 11.92
CA GLY A 99 -14.26 3.13 12.69
C GLY A 99 -13.80 4.07 13.81
N GLY A 100 -14.76 4.57 14.60
CA GLY A 100 -14.46 5.40 15.76
C GLY A 100 -15.44 6.55 15.94
N THR A 101 -14.99 7.62 16.58
CA THR A 101 -15.81 8.81 16.81
C THR A 101 -15.24 9.98 16.04
N ALA A 102 -16.01 10.51 15.09
CA ALA A 102 -15.64 11.71 14.35
C ALA A 102 -16.48 12.90 14.79
N LYS A 103 -15.86 14.08 14.79
CA LYS A 103 -16.57 15.34 14.92
C LYS A 103 -17.07 15.77 13.55
N ILE A 104 -18.39 15.79 13.37
CA ILE A 104 -19.05 16.26 12.14
C ILE A 104 -19.78 17.56 12.50
N GLY A 105 -19.20 18.70 12.11
CA GLY A 105 -19.64 20.02 12.55
C GLY A 105 -19.48 20.18 14.07
N ARG A 106 -20.57 20.52 14.77
CA ARG A 106 -20.57 20.69 16.24
C ARG A 106 -20.81 19.38 17.01
N LYS A 107 -21.23 18.30 16.36
CA LYS A 107 -21.63 17.04 17.02
C LYS A 107 -20.58 15.95 16.83
N ARG A 108 -20.38 15.13 17.87
CA ARG A 108 -19.63 13.87 17.76
C ARG A 108 -20.58 12.76 17.32
N LYS A 109 -20.17 11.96 16.35
CA LYS A 109 -20.92 10.79 15.90
C LYS A 109 -20.01 9.56 15.87
N ARG A 110 -20.58 8.42 16.25
CA ARG A 110 -19.92 7.12 16.07
C ARG A 110 -20.04 6.71 14.60
N ILE A 111 -18.91 6.43 13.98
CA ILE A 111 -18.81 5.94 12.60
C ILE A 111 -18.37 4.48 12.66
N VAL A 112 -19.11 3.64 11.96
CA VAL A 112 -18.74 2.23 11.77
C VAL A 112 -17.72 2.13 10.65
N ALA A 113 -16.73 1.24 10.81
CA ALA A 113 -15.67 1.00 9.84
C ALA A 113 -16.21 0.65 8.44
N ARG A 114 -15.51 1.19 7.45
CA ARG A 114 -15.72 1.07 5.99
C ARG A 114 -14.35 0.86 5.36
N PRO A 115 -13.70 -0.28 5.65
CA PRO A 115 -12.31 -0.49 5.29
C PRO A 115 -12.16 -0.54 3.77
N PHE A 116 -11.12 0.11 3.25
CA PHE A 116 -10.80 0.11 1.82
C PHE A 116 -9.32 -0.22 1.55
N MET A 117 -8.43 0.12 2.48
CA MET A 117 -7.00 -0.18 2.42
C MET A 117 -6.70 -1.62 2.80
N GLY A 118 -7.19 -2.09 3.96
CA GLY A 118 -6.94 -3.45 4.44
C GLY A 118 -7.39 -4.54 3.44
N PRO A 119 -8.64 -4.48 2.94
CA PRO A 119 -9.11 -5.39 1.89
C PRO A 119 -8.30 -5.31 0.59
N ALA A 120 -7.87 -4.10 0.19
CA ALA A 120 -7.04 -3.92 -1.00
C ALA A 120 -5.66 -4.56 -0.84
N PHE A 121 -5.03 -4.39 0.32
CA PHE A 121 -3.75 -5.03 0.66
C PHE A 121 -3.87 -6.55 0.59
N LYS A 122 -4.85 -7.13 1.29
CA LYS A 122 -5.07 -8.59 1.33
C LYS A 122 -5.32 -9.18 -0.06
N LYS A 123 -6.06 -8.46 -0.91
CA LYS A 123 -6.32 -8.89 -2.29
C LYS A 123 -5.05 -8.94 -3.14
N GLU A 124 -4.18 -7.93 -3.04
CA GLU A 124 -2.97 -7.85 -3.84
C GLU A 124 -1.81 -8.69 -3.26
N GLN A 125 -1.84 -9.02 -1.97
CA GLN A 125 -0.83 -9.83 -1.29
C GLN A 125 -0.58 -11.17 -2.01
N ASN A 126 -1.63 -11.78 -2.54
CA ASN A 126 -1.54 -13.06 -3.28
C ASN A 126 -0.71 -12.96 -4.58
N LYS A 127 -0.51 -11.75 -5.12
CA LYS A 127 0.29 -11.53 -6.33
C LYS A 127 1.78 -11.33 -6.03
N LEU A 128 2.16 -11.08 -4.78
CA LEU A 128 3.55 -10.83 -4.40
C LEU A 128 4.52 -11.92 -4.90
N PRO A 129 4.24 -13.23 -4.72
CA PRO A 129 5.16 -14.27 -5.20
C PRO A 129 5.40 -14.19 -6.70
N ALA A 130 4.35 -13.90 -7.48
CA ALA A 130 4.46 -13.79 -8.93
C ALA A 130 5.25 -12.55 -9.38
N ILE A 131 5.17 -11.45 -8.63
CA ILE A 131 5.94 -10.22 -8.91
C ILE A 131 7.42 -10.39 -8.50
N TRP A 132 7.67 -11.17 -7.44
CA TRP A 132 9.01 -11.45 -6.93
C TRP A 132 9.77 -12.46 -7.79
N ARG A 133 9.05 -13.41 -8.40
CA ARG A 133 9.60 -14.40 -9.33
C ARG A 133 10.40 -13.70 -10.43
N ASP A 134 11.64 -14.14 -10.64
CA ASP A 134 12.56 -13.63 -11.66
C ASP A 134 12.84 -12.11 -11.60
N SER A 135 12.63 -11.49 -10.44
CA SER A 135 12.84 -10.05 -10.23
C SER A 135 14.31 -9.67 -10.11
N ILE A 136 15.13 -10.55 -9.52
CA ILE A 136 16.57 -10.38 -9.39
C ILE A 136 17.22 -10.81 -10.71
N ARG A 137 17.75 -9.83 -11.43
CA ARG A 137 18.42 -10.04 -12.73
C ARG A 137 19.78 -9.36 -12.69
N ARG A 138 20.76 -10.01 -13.33
CA ARG A 138 22.13 -9.52 -13.47
C ARG A 138 22.23 -8.42 -14.52
#